data_AF-A0A967KMX5-F1
#
_entry.id   AF-A0A967KMX5-F1
#
_cell.length_a   1.000
_cell.length_b   1.000
_cell.length_c   1.000
_cell.angle_alpha   90.00
_cell.angle_beta   90.00
_cell.angle_gamma   90.00
#
_symmetry.space_group_name_H-M   'P 1'
#
loop_
_entity.id
_entity.type
_entity.pdbx_description
1 polymer ?
#
loop_
_entity_poly.entity_id
_entity_poly.type
_entity_poly.pdbx_seq_one_letter_code
_entity_poly.pdbx_strand_id
1 'polypeptide(L)'
;MRRYAKNKVLCRILLSLAILMCTTTRQVHGAAEQHFGNRPLNWRNYQQWKSIMPVINHENRVYHTWVNGNEHFYYRGGTKELNDILQKFAALSVDVREVVLRPGPKKVMTFNKEYQIAYNCLLHIQGGISRHEEEGTNVFDKYPAMTVFIDDDNITLERIKIPAGVTLIELADLRARYLKGLKSKDKSVRGYAAFFLAGVDVYHDSNVFAIGKLLEDEDIWVRLMAANSLSRFGRKAAPALTVLKEGLKDSNERIRNRFQETIDKIEAAKDMTEAEQKHNRILKKISQFLKGHYKEKSESNTELKEKSTQKEVDKKKREPIYDPDVDAAAQIRAAIAKAIKDNKHILIVYGGNWCSWCYRLHDCFNQNTDIKKLLRYEYELVMVDINTNENLPKRFNARPVGYPYLTVLDAEGKVLVNQRTGPFEEGKAHDPKKVHAFLNEWKPKPLNAEGVYRQALALAKKKNKLVFLHLGAPWCGWCHRLEAFLAEPEVARIMAQDYIQLKIDLDRMTGAKAIDKRIRKQGGGIPWHAILDAEGKVLITSDGPKGNIGYPVKPAEIAHFIRMIKETSRNITPDQISTIQKTLRQQQKK
;
A
#
# COMPACT_ATOMS: atom_id res chain seq x y z
N MET A 1 51.30 64.82 17.05
CA MET A 1 51.59 63.75 16.06
C MET A 1 51.96 62.39 16.70
N ARG A 2 51.09 61.79 17.54
CA ARG A 2 51.31 60.42 18.09
C ARG A 2 50.05 59.53 18.18
N ARG A 3 48.91 59.96 17.64
CA ARG A 3 47.65 59.17 17.62
C ARG A 3 47.25 58.59 16.25
N TYR A 4 47.94 58.95 15.17
CA TYR A 4 47.65 58.44 13.82
C TYR A 4 48.46 57.19 13.41
N ALA A 5 49.42 56.74 14.23
CA ALA A 5 50.29 55.60 13.91
C ALA A 5 49.79 54.24 14.47
N LYS A 6 48.87 54.22 15.45
CA LYS A 6 48.36 52.97 16.06
C LYS A 6 47.27 52.26 15.24
N ASN A 7 46.55 52.97 14.37
CA ASN A 7 45.47 52.37 13.56
C ASN A 7 45.97 51.62 12.31
N LYS A 8 47.20 51.87 11.82
CA LYS A 8 47.76 51.13 10.68
C LYS A 8 48.38 49.79 11.08
N VAL A 9 48.80 49.62 12.33
CA VAL A 9 49.37 48.35 12.83
C VAL A 9 48.25 47.37 13.20
N LEU A 10 47.16 47.83 13.84
CA LEU A 10 46.02 46.96 14.17
C LEU A 10 45.26 46.49 12.92
N CYS A 11 45.13 47.37 11.91
CA CYS A 11 44.50 47.02 10.64
C CYS A 11 45.37 46.04 9.82
N ARG A 12 46.71 46.13 9.90
CA ARG A 12 47.61 45.14 9.28
C ARG A 12 47.65 43.80 10.00
N ILE A 13 47.48 43.76 11.33
CA ILE A 13 47.39 42.49 12.10
C ILE A 13 46.05 41.76 11.83
N LEU A 14 44.94 42.50 11.68
CA LEU A 14 43.65 41.91 11.31
C LEU A 14 43.60 41.48 9.84
N LEU A 15 44.25 42.20 8.93
CA LEU A 15 44.35 41.79 7.52
C LEU A 15 45.31 40.61 7.33
N SER A 16 46.38 40.50 8.14
CA SER A 16 47.29 39.35 8.08
C SER A 16 46.71 38.09 8.75
N LEU A 17 45.83 38.20 9.75
CA LEU A 17 45.04 37.06 10.25
C LEU A 17 43.96 36.60 9.24
N ALA A 18 43.37 37.53 8.48
CA ALA A 18 42.46 37.19 7.39
C ALA A 18 43.17 36.54 6.20
N ILE A 19 44.40 36.95 5.89
CA ILE A 19 45.21 36.39 4.80
C ILE A 19 45.89 35.07 5.21
N LEU A 20 46.23 34.86 6.49
CA LEU A 20 46.74 33.56 6.97
C LEU A 20 45.65 32.46 6.98
N MET A 21 44.37 32.82 7.02
CA MET A 21 43.27 31.87 6.76
C MET A 21 43.07 31.55 5.28
N CYS A 22 43.68 32.31 4.35
CA CYS A 22 43.60 32.07 2.91
C CYS A 22 44.74 31.19 2.35
N THR A 23 45.75 30.83 3.15
CA THR A 23 46.89 30.02 2.69
C THR A 23 46.91 28.59 3.22
N THR A 24 45.84 28.14 3.88
CA THR A 24 45.62 26.69 4.06
C THR A 24 44.54 26.25 3.08
N THR A 25 44.88 25.41 2.11
CA THR A 25 43.96 24.73 1.22
C THR A 25 43.18 23.63 1.97
N ARG A 26 42.58 23.99 3.11
CA ARG A 26 41.54 23.19 3.76
C ARG A 26 40.22 23.88 3.45
N GLN A 27 39.42 23.23 2.61
CA GLN A 27 38.00 23.55 2.47
C GLN A 27 37.39 23.63 3.88
N VAL A 28 36.97 24.82 4.30
CA VAL A 28 36.21 24.99 5.56
C VAL A 28 34.82 24.43 5.32
N HIS A 29 34.59 23.20 5.76
CA HIS A 29 33.34 22.48 5.61
C HIS A 29 32.34 22.91 6.70
N GLY A 30 31.61 24.01 6.49
CA GLY A 30 30.48 24.43 7.34
C GLY A 30 30.84 24.85 8.77
N ALA A 31 29.99 25.69 9.36
CA ALA A 31 30.09 26.04 10.78
C ALA A 31 29.14 25.13 11.58
N ALA A 32 29.65 24.54 12.66
CA ALA A 32 28.88 23.66 13.53
C ALA A 32 29.21 23.96 15.00
N GLU A 33 28.18 24.06 15.82
CA GLU A 33 28.28 24.28 17.26
C GLU A 33 27.50 23.19 17.99
N GLN A 34 28.00 22.77 19.15
CA GLN A 34 27.29 21.88 20.06
C GLN A 34 27.45 22.37 21.49
N HIS A 35 26.36 22.29 22.26
CA HIS A 35 26.32 22.72 23.64
C HIS A 35 25.67 21.63 24.50
N PHE A 36 26.34 21.31 25.61
CA PHE A 36 25.83 20.36 26.59
C PHE A 36 25.00 21.08 27.66
N GLY A 37 23.88 20.47 28.02
CA GLY A 37 22.96 20.99 29.04
C GLY A 37 22.15 22.21 28.62
N ASN A 38 21.74 22.98 29.62
CA ASN A 38 20.71 24.01 29.55
C ASN A 38 21.26 25.45 29.71
N ARG A 39 22.57 25.66 29.51
CA ARG A 39 23.17 27.01 29.58
C ARG A 39 22.37 28.01 28.71
N PRO A 40 21.84 29.11 29.28
CA PRO A 40 20.94 30.00 28.54
C PRO A 40 21.58 30.53 27.26
N LEU A 41 20.83 30.46 26.16
CA LEU A 41 21.19 31.07 24.89
C LEU A 41 20.68 32.51 24.83
N ASN A 42 21.37 33.32 24.04
CA ASN A 42 21.11 34.75 23.94
C ASN A 42 19.98 35.02 22.92
N TRP A 43 18.97 35.78 23.33
CA TRP A 43 17.85 36.18 22.49
C TRP A 43 18.26 36.93 21.22
N ARG A 44 19.45 37.56 21.21
CA ARG A 44 19.97 38.26 20.04
C ARG A 44 20.09 37.35 18.81
N ASN A 45 20.31 36.05 18.99
CA ASN A 45 20.45 35.09 17.90
C ASN A 45 19.09 34.61 17.34
N TYR A 46 17.97 34.93 18.00
CA TYR A 46 16.64 34.42 17.67
C TYR A 46 15.66 35.54 17.30
N GLN A 47 16.11 36.52 16.50
CA GLN A 47 15.28 37.68 16.14
C GLN A 47 13.99 37.31 15.40
N GLN A 48 14.01 36.26 14.58
CA GLN A 48 12.83 35.77 13.87
C GLN A 48 11.81 35.14 14.82
N TRP A 49 12.27 34.53 15.92
CA TRP A 49 11.46 33.72 16.82
C TRP A 49 11.62 34.17 18.28
N LYS A 50 11.45 35.46 18.58
CA LYS A 50 11.72 36.02 19.93
C LYS A 50 10.94 35.31 21.03
N SER A 51 9.73 34.85 20.76
CA SER A 51 8.90 34.10 21.72
C SER A 51 9.44 32.70 22.05
N ILE A 52 10.48 32.21 21.35
CA ILE A 52 11.02 30.85 21.52
C ILE A 52 11.92 30.66 22.72
N MET A 53 12.39 31.77 23.31
CA MET A 53 13.35 31.76 24.42
C MET A 53 12.94 30.84 25.58
N PRO A 54 11.68 30.82 26.05
CA PRO A 54 11.27 29.92 27.14
C PRO A 54 11.39 28.44 26.78
N VAL A 55 11.28 28.08 25.51
CA VAL A 55 11.39 26.70 25.03
C VAL A 55 12.87 26.32 24.87
N ILE A 56 13.66 27.12 24.17
CA ILE A 56 15.08 26.79 23.93
C ILE A 56 15.92 26.84 25.22
N ASN A 57 15.56 27.68 26.19
CA ASN A 57 16.25 27.77 27.49
C ASN A 57 15.55 26.98 28.61
N HIS A 58 14.66 26.06 28.27
CA HIS A 58 13.99 25.21 29.26
C HIS A 58 15.01 24.41 30.08
N GLU A 59 14.78 24.28 31.40
CA GLU A 59 15.70 23.64 32.34
C GLU A 59 16.04 22.18 31.99
N ASN A 60 15.09 21.46 31.40
CA ASN A 60 15.27 20.08 30.92
C ASN A 60 16.02 19.92 29.59
N ARG A 61 16.54 21.00 28.99
CA ARG A 61 17.39 20.87 27.80
C ARG A 61 18.70 20.18 28.17
N VAL A 62 18.99 19.05 27.53
CA VAL A 62 20.20 18.27 27.79
C VAL A 62 21.27 18.45 26.72
N TYR A 63 20.89 18.87 25.52
CA TYR A 63 21.81 19.05 24.41
C TYR A 63 21.24 20.03 23.38
N HIS A 64 22.11 20.74 22.68
CA HIS A 64 21.78 21.65 21.58
C HIS A 64 22.85 21.54 20.49
N THR A 65 22.41 21.46 19.23
CA THR A 65 23.31 21.52 18.07
C THR A 65 22.83 22.55 17.07
N TRP A 66 23.81 23.21 16.44
CA TRP A 66 23.62 24.16 15.35
C TRP A 66 24.55 23.77 14.22
N VAL A 67 24.02 23.60 13.00
CA VAL A 67 24.84 23.31 11.81
C VAL A 67 24.33 24.15 10.64
N ASN A 68 25.06 25.19 10.25
CA ASN A 68 24.73 26.09 9.14
C ASN A 68 23.30 26.67 9.20
N GLY A 69 22.76 26.89 10.40
CA GLY A 69 21.40 27.38 10.63
C GLY A 69 20.34 26.28 10.83
N ASN A 70 20.73 25.00 10.75
CA ASN A 70 19.89 23.87 11.13
C ASN A 70 20.08 23.56 12.62
N GLU A 71 19.05 23.82 13.43
CA GLU A 71 19.15 23.79 14.89
C GLU A 71 18.28 22.71 15.51
N HIS A 72 18.84 21.99 16.47
CA HIS A 72 18.15 20.95 17.24
C HIS A 72 18.37 21.14 18.73
N PHE A 73 17.27 21.13 19.49
CA PHE A 73 17.29 21.17 20.96
C PHE A 73 16.69 19.88 21.49
N TYR A 74 17.44 19.21 22.35
CA TYR A 74 17.10 17.90 22.88
C TYR A 74 16.76 18.04 24.36
N TYR A 75 15.59 17.54 24.75
CA TYR A 75 15.08 17.63 26.11
C TYR A 75 14.86 16.23 26.69
N ARG A 76 15.09 16.11 27.99
CA ARG A 76 14.85 14.87 28.75
C ARG A 76 14.04 15.17 30.00
N GLY A 77 12.93 14.46 30.18
CA GLY A 77 12.05 14.62 31.36
C GLY A 77 10.89 13.63 31.36
N GLY A 78 10.04 13.67 32.39
CA GLY A 78 8.81 12.89 32.42
C GLY A 78 7.64 13.61 31.75
N THR A 79 6.43 13.11 31.96
CA THR A 79 5.22 13.68 31.36
C THR A 79 4.93 15.10 31.86
N LYS A 80 5.30 15.42 33.11
CA LYS A 80 5.12 16.75 33.69
C LYS A 80 5.95 17.79 32.96
N GLU A 81 7.25 17.53 32.77
CA GLU A 81 8.17 18.46 32.11
C GLU A 81 7.86 18.57 30.62
N LEU A 82 7.44 17.47 29.99
CA LEU A 82 6.93 17.50 28.62
C LEU A 82 5.72 18.44 28.47
N ASN A 83 4.76 18.38 29.38
CA ASN A 83 3.57 19.26 29.34
C ASN A 83 3.95 20.74 29.52
N ASP A 84 4.94 21.06 30.37
CA ASP A 84 5.43 22.44 30.50
C ASP A 84 6.11 22.94 29.21
N ILE A 85 6.94 22.10 28.58
CA ILE A 85 7.56 22.39 27.29
C ILE A 85 6.49 22.62 26.21
N LEU A 86 5.47 21.75 26.12
CA LEU A 86 4.37 21.88 25.17
C LEU A 86 3.58 23.18 25.39
N GLN A 87 3.32 23.56 26.64
CA GLN A 87 2.63 24.82 26.95
C GLN A 87 3.45 26.04 26.51
N LYS A 88 4.77 26.02 26.74
CA LYS A 88 5.69 27.07 26.27
C LYS A 88 5.78 27.13 24.75
N PHE A 89 5.75 25.98 24.08
CA PHE A 89 5.73 25.88 22.62
C PHE A 89 4.40 26.38 22.03
N ALA A 90 3.28 26.14 22.70
CA ALA A 90 1.99 26.67 22.30
C ALA A 90 1.93 28.21 22.38
N ALA A 91 2.68 28.81 23.30
CA ALA A 91 2.75 30.26 23.49
C ALA A 91 3.63 31.00 22.45
N LEU A 92 4.22 30.28 21.48
CA LEU A 92 4.99 30.92 20.41
C LEU A 92 4.12 31.80 19.53
N SER A 93 4.60 33.01 19.23
CA SER A 93 3.95 33.95 18.30
C SER A 93 4.32 33.63 16.86
N VAL A 94 3.86 32.47 16.39
CA VAL A 94 4.07 31.94 15.03
C VAL A 94 2.75 31.46 14.42
N ASP A 95 2.69 31.34 13.09
CA ASP A 95 1.46 30.91 12.42
C ASP A 95 1.16 29.43 12.66
N VAL A 96 2.21 28.60 12.70
CA VAL A 96 2.09 27.13 12.78
C VAL A 96 2.92 26.57 13.93
N ARG A 97 2.29 25.72 14.75
CA ARG A 97 2.89 25.02 15.89
C ARG A 97 2.66 23.51 15.74
N GLU A 98 3.47 22.87 14.91
CA GLU A 98 3.36 21.42 14.67
C GLU A 98 4.05 20.61 15.77
N VAL A 99 3.31 19.65 16.32
CA VAL A 99 3.81 18.63 17.24
C VAL A 99 3.60 17.25 16.64
N VAL A 100 4.66 16.45 16.61
CA VAL A 100 4.64 15.08 16.09
C VAL A 100 4.87 14.10 17.24
N LEU A 101 4.00 13.12 17.40
CA LEU A 101 4.21 12.03 18.37
C LEU A 101 4.84 10.82 17.66
N ARG A 102 5.94 10.29 18.20
CA ARG A 102 6.71 9.20 17.57
C ARG A 102 7.16 8.15 18.59
N PRO A 103 7.37 6.89 18.20
CA PRO A 103 7.97 5.91 19.09
C PRO A 103 9.42 6.26 19.50
N GLY A 104 9.71 6.11 20.79
CA GLY A 104 10.92 6.48 21.50
C GLY A 104 11.38 5.43 22.53
N PRO A 105 12.32 5.80 23.45
CA PRO A 105 13.05 7.06 23.47
C PRO A 105 14.08 7.13 22.33
N LYS A 106 14.75 8.27 22.16
CA LYS A 106 15.83 8.43 21.19
C LYS A 106 17.15 8.76 21.87
N LYS A 107 18.23 8.48 21.14
CA LYS A 107 19.60 8.88 21.50
C LYS A 107 20.21 9.63 20.34
N VAL A 108 20.94 10.70 20.65
CA VAL A 108 21.74 11.46 19.69
C VAL A 108 23.21 11.25 20.03
N MET A 109 24.03 11.06 18.99
CA MET A 109 25.48 10.97 19.12
C MET A 109 26.10 12.36 19.03
N THR A 110 27.05 12.68 19.90
CA THR A 110 27.80 13.94 19.83
C THR A 110 28.70 14.00 18.59
N PHE A 111 29.12 15.20 18.15
CA PHE A 111 29.94 15.33 16.94
C PHE A 111 31.28 14.60 17.01
N ASN A 112 31.89 14.54 18.20
CA ASN A 112 33.11 13.77 18.45
C ASN A 112 32.87 12.26 18.67
N LYS A 113 31.61 11.81 18.65
CA LYS A 113 31.18 10.42 18.85
C LYS A 113 31.54 9.83 20.23
N GLU A 114 31.83 10.67 21.22
CA GLU A 114 32.18 10.23 22.57
C GLU A 114 30.96 9.88 23.42
N TYR A 115 29.82 10.56 23.21
CA TYR A 115 28.65 10.42 24.07
C TYR A 115 27.37 10.16 23.28
N GLN A 116 26.49 9.34 23.88
CA GLN A 116 25.10 9.18 23.45
C GLN A 116 24.18 9.83 24.47
N ILE A 117 23.42 10.83 24.04
CA ILE A 117 22.52 11.60 24.90
C ILE A 117 21.09 11.14 24.64
N ALA A 118 20.44 10.61 25.67
CA ALA A 118 19.04 10.21 25.61
C ALA A 118 18.11 11.42 25.72
N TYR A 119 17.04 11.43 24.93
CA TYR A 119 16.05 12.49 24.90
C TYR A 119 14.67 11.94 24.50
N ASN A 120 13.63 12.67 24.90
CA ASN A 120 12.23 12.35 24.59
C ASN A 120 11.44 13.51 23.99
N CYS A 121 12.03 14.70 23.90
CA CYS A 121 11.48 15.80 23.12
C CYS A 121 12.59 16.46 22.30
N LEU A 122 12.26 16.83 21.07
CA LEU A 122 13.14 17.47 20.11
C LEU A 122 12.43 18.70 19.55
N LEU A 123 13.03 19.87 19.70
CA LEU A 123 12.64 21.07 18.95
C LEU A 123 13.61 21.24 17.78
N HIS A 124 13.05 21.39 16.58
CA HIS A 124 13.80 21.66 15.36
C HIS A 124 13.49 23.09 14.88
N ILE A 125 14.52 23.83 14.52
CA ILE A 125 14.41 25.17 13.92
C ILE A 125 15.30 25.21 12.69
N GLN A 126 14.74 25.68 11.58
CA GLN A 126 15.46 25.85 10.33
C GLN A 126 15.63 27.34 10.00
N GLY A 127 16.88 27.77 9.86
CA GLY A 127 17.27 29.14 9.54
C GLY A 127 18.59 29.20 8.77
N GLY A 128 19.12 30.40 8.56
CA GLY A 128 20.40 30.59 7.87
C GLY A 128 20.46 29.94 6.49
N ILE A 129 21.62 29.36 6.15
CA ILE A 129 21.92 28.77 4.83
C ILE A 129 21.22 27.40 4.67
N SER A 130 20.80 26.77 5.77
CA SER A 130 20.02 25.51 5.71
C SER A 130 18.56 25.72 5.31
N ARG A 131 18.06 26.96 5.28
CA ARG A 131 16.69 27.23 4.84
C ARG A 131 16.54 26.91 3.35
N HIS A 132 15.65 25.97 3.05
CA HIS A 132 15.25 25.64 1.70
C HIS A 132 13.90 26.26 1.39
N GLU A 133 13.82 26.98 0.27
CA GLU A 133 12.54 27.40 -0.29
C GLU A 133 12.00 26.29 -1.19
N GLU A 134 10.72 25.96 -1.01
CA GLU A 134 10.03 24.99 -1.84
C GLU A 134 8.57 25.40 -2.01
N GLU A 135 8.01 25.05 -3.17
CA GLU A 135 6.60 25.29 -3.47
C GLU A 135 5.77 24.02 -3.26
N GLY A 136 4.85 24.11 -2.30
CA GLY A 136 3.71 23.19 -2.19
C GLY A 136 4.03 21.77 -1.67
N THR A 137 5.27 21.41 -1.39
CA THR A 137 5.65 20.08 -0.86
C THR A 137 5.73 20.01 0.67
N ASN A 138 6.10 21.11 1.33
CA ASN A 138 6.25 21.23 2.80
C ASN A 138 7.18 20.15 3.41
N VAL A 139 8.18 19.67 2.68
CA VAL A 139 9.26 18.79 3.15
C VAL A 139 10.13 19.46 4.21
N PHE A 140 10.33 20.78 4.12
CA PHE A 140 11.15 21.55 5.07
C PHE A 140 10.30 22.32 6.08
N ASP A 141 10.77 22.39 7.31
CA ASP A 141 10.06 23.08 8.39
C ASP A 141 10.20 24.59 8.23
N LYS A 142 9.09 25.26 7.90
CA LYS A 142 9.03 26.73 7.79
C LYS A 142 8.97 27.42 9.16
N TYR A 143 8.47 26.70 10.15
CA TYR A 143 8.26 27.16 11.52
C TYR A 143 8.96 26.19 12.50
N PRO A 144 9.24 26.61 13.74
CA PRO A 144 9.72 25.70 14.77
C PRO A 144 8.79 24.49 14.90
N ALA A 145 9.33 23.28 14.80
CA ALA A 145 8.58 22.03 14.85
C ALA A 145 9.04 21.17 16.01
N MET A 146 8.10 20.55 16.72
CA MET A 146 8.41 19.74 17.90
C MET A 146 8.08 18.27 17.64
N THR A 147 9.02 17.39 17.99
CA THR A 147 8.81 15.94 17.98
C THR A 147 8.92 15.39 19.39
N VAL A 148 7.87 14.71 19.83
CA VAL A 148 7.81 14.03 21.13
C VAL A 148 7.97 12.54 20.89
N PHE A 149 8.90 11.93 21.61
CA PHE A 149 9.21 10.52 21.55
C PHE A 149 8.62 9.81 22.77
N ILE A 150 7.67 8.93 22.50
CA ILE A 150 6.89 8.19 23.48
C ILE A 150 7.59 6.87 23.78
N ASP A 151 7.79 6.57 25.05
CA ASP A 151 8.24 5.26 25.53
C ASP A 151 7.30 4.75 26.61
N ASP A 152 7.42 3.46 26.95
CA ASP A 152 6.56 2.85 27.97
C ASP A 152 6.98 3.23 29.40
N ASP A 153 8.15 3.87 29.58
CA ASP A 153 8.82 3.98 30.88
C ASP A 153 8.76 5.40 31.47
N ASN A 154 8.78 6.45 30.64
CA ASN A 154 8.96 7.84 31.06
C ASN A 154 7.79 8.75 30.67
N ILE A 155 7.12 8.49 29.54
CA ILE A 155 6.01 9.30 29.03
C ILE A 155 4.69 8.52 29.05
N THR A 156 3.76 8.93 29.92
CA THR A 156 2.40 8.41 29.98
C THR A 156 1.52 9.16 28.99
N LEU A 157 1.17 8.53 27.86
CA LEU A 157 0.39 9.12 26.77
C LEU A 157 -0.90 9.79 27.26
N GLU A 158 -1.64 9.13 28.15
CA GLU A 158 -2.94 9.58 28.66
C GLU A 158 -2.84 10.84 29.52
N ARG A 159 -1.63 11.18 29.99
CA ARG A 159 -1.36 12.38 30.80
C ARG A 159 -0.75 13.52 29.98
N ILE A 160 -0.52 13.32 28.68
CA ILE A 160 -0.06 14.39 27.80
C ILE A 160 -1.20 15.36 27.56
N LYS A 161 -0.96 16.64 27.87
CA LYS A 161 -1.89 17.73 27.64
C LYS A 161 -1.49 18.47 26.37
N ILE A 162 -2.37 18.46 25.38
CA ILE A 162 -2.15 19.15 24.10
C ILE A 162 -2.77 20.55 24.22
N PRO A 163 -1.96 21.62 24.29
CA PRO A 163 -2.50 22.96 24.46
C PRO A 163 -3.27 23.44 23.23
N ALA A 164 -4.17 24.41 23.44
CA ALA A 164 -4.86 25.07 22.33
C ALA A 164 -3.86 25.74 21.37
N GLY A 165 -4.17 25.71 20.07
CA GLY A 165 -3.32 26.29 19.03
C GLY A 165 -2.12 25.43 18.57
N VAL A 166 -1.92 24.25 19.17
CA VAL A 166 -0.99 23.22 18.69
C VAL A 166 -1.69 22.29 17.69
N THR A 167 -1.01 22.01 16.58
CA THR A 167 -1.46 21.06 15.57
C THR A 167 -0.69 19.76 15.72
N LEU A 168 -1.41 18.66 16.00
CA LEU A 168 -0.80 17.33 16.01
C LEU A 168 -0.73 16.78 14.59
N ILE A 169 0.47 16.36 14.20
CA ILE A 169 0.71 15.76 12.89
C ILE A 169 0.88 14.25 13.07
N GLU A 170 0.07 13.47 12.35
CA GLU A 170 0.22 12.01 12.36
C GLU A 170 1.45 11.60 11.54
N LEU A 171 2.04 10.45 11.89
CA LEU A 171 3.13 9.88 11.10
C LEU A 171 2.70 9.59 9.64
N ALA A 172 1.41 9.30 9.42
CA ALA A 172 0.84 9.15 8.08
C ALA A 172 0.87 10.46 7.28
N ASP A 173 0.62 11.61 7.92
CA ASP A 173 0.66 12.93 7.28
C ASP A 173 2.09 13.32 6.90
N LEU A 174 3.06 13.12 7.81
CA LEU A 174 4.47 13.32 7.52
C LEU A 174 4.94 12.40 6.40
N ARG A 175 4.53 11.14 6.44
CA ARG A 175 4.84 10.18 5.37
C ARG A 175 4.29 10.67 4.03
N ALA A 176 3.04 11.13 3.98
CA ALA A 176 2.41 11.65 2.77
C ALA A 176 3.12 12.90 2.23
N ARG A 177 3.50 13.82 3.13
CA ARG A 177 4.30 15.02 2.85
C ARG A 177 5.62 14.66 2.18
N TYR A 178 6.39 13.72 2.74
CA TYR A 178 7.67 13.32 2.14
C TYR A 178 7.51 12.49 0.87
N LEU A 179 6.50 11.62 0.79
CA LEU A 179 6.20 10.90 -0.46
C LEU A 179 5.84 11.85 -1.62
N LYS A 180 5.20 12.98 -1.32
CA LYS A 180 4.98 14.05 -2.29
C LYS A 180 6.30 14.69 -2.71
N GLY A 181 7.19 14.97 -1.74
CA GLY A 181 8.53 15.51 -1.96
C GLY A 181 9.41 14.66 -2.89
N LEU A 182 9.32 13.32 -2.82
CA LEU A 182 10.05 12.42 -3.73
C LEU A 182 9.74 12.65 -5.22
N LYS A 183 8.60 13.28 -5.53
CA LYS A 183 8.15 13.57 -6.90
C LYS A 183 8.42 15.01 -7.33
N SER A 184 9.13 15.78 -6.51
CA SER A 184 9.45 17.17 -6.81
C SER A 184 10.35 17.29 -8.04
N LYS A 185 10.20 18.37 -8.81
CA LYS A 185 11.17 18.72 -9.84
C LYS A 185 12.49 19.20 -9.22
N ASP A 186 12.43 19.74 -8.01
CA ASP A 186 13.61 20.16 -7.25
C ASP A 186 14.32 18.93 -6.66
N LYS A 187 15.58 18.74 -7.05
CA LYS A 187 16.41 17.63 -6.59
C LYS A 187 16.69 17.65 -5.09
N SER A 188 16.85 18.84 -4.50
CA SER A 188 17.05 19.02 -3.05
C SER A 188 15.83 18.50 -2.32
N VAL A 189 14.62 18.92 -2.77
CA VAL A 189 13.36 18.43 -2.21
C VAL A 189 13.25 16.91 -2.33
N ARG A 190 13.60 16.31 -3.48
CA ARG A 190 13.57 14.84 -3.66
C ARG A 190 14.52 14.13 -2.69
N GLY A 191 15.79 14.54 -2.62
CA GLY A 191 16.78 13.85 -1.80
C GLY A 191 16.55 14.03 -0.29
N TYR A 192 16.15 15.23 0.15
CA TYR A 192 15.77 15.44 1.55
C TYR A 192 14.47 14.74 1.91
N ALA A 193 13.48 14.68 1.01
CA ALA A 193 12.29 13.87 1.22
C ALA A 193 12.62 12.39 1.40
N ALA A 194 13.60 11.84 0.67
CA ALA A 194 14.06 10.47 0.87
C ALA A 194 14.66 10.28 2.28
N PHE A 195 15.49 11.23 2.70
CA PHE A 195 16.10 11.22 4.02
C PHE A 195 15.08 11.33 5.15
N PHE A 196 14.13 12.25 5.05
CA PHE A 196 13.09 12.43 6.05
C PHE A 196 12.11 11.26 6.07
N LEU A 197 11.76 10.70 4.91
CA LEU A 197 10.91 9.50 4.82
C LEU A 197 11.54 8.30 5.52
N ALA A 198 12.83 8.04 5.32
CA ALA A 198 13.56 7.05 6.11
C ALA A 198 13.58 7.38 7.60
N GLY A 199 13.53 8.68 7.91
CA GLY A 199 13.46 9.19 9.25
C GLY A 199 12.10 9.10 9.91
N VAL A 200 10.99 8.96 9.19
CA VAL A 200 9.61 8.88 9.73
C VAL A 200 9.34 7.53 10.39
N ASP A 201 9.67 6.46 9.69
CA ASP A 201 9.50 5.10 10.17
C ASP A 201 10.47 4.19 9.41
N VAL A 202 11.47 3.71 10.15
CA VAL A 202 12.53 2.81 9.65
C VAL A 202 12.05 1.35 9.53
N TYR A 203 10.85 1.04 10.02
CA TYR A 203 10.25 -0.30 9.95
C TYR A 203 9.12 -0.39 8.91
N HIS A 204 8.72 0.73 8.32
CA HIS A 204 7.68 0.73 7.30
C HIS A 204 8.23 0.33 5.92
N ASP A 205 7.95 -0.90 5.50
CA ASP A 205 8.44 -1.50 4.26
C ASP A 205 8.17 -0.64 3.00
N SER A 206 7.01 0.00 2.92
CA SER A 206 6.64 0.89 1.80
C SER A 206 7.62 2.05 1.58
N ASN A 207 8.31 2.51 2.64
CA ASN A 207 9.30 3.59 2.56
C ASN A 207 10.58 3.10 1.86
N VAL A 208 10.99 1.84 2.10
CA VAL A 208 12.12 1.21 1.40
C VAL A 208 11.89 1.24 -0.11
N PHE A 209 10.70 0.85 -0.56
CA PHE A 209 10.38 0.84 -1.99
C PHE A 209 10.34 2.25 -2.59
N ALA A 210 9.71 3.20 -1.89
CA ALA A 210 9.61 4.57 -2.38
C ALA A 210 11.00 5.24 -2.52
N ILE A 211 11.90 5.00 -1.56
CA ILE A 211 13.28 5.50 -1.60
C ILE A 211 14.12 4.72 -2.61
N GLY A 212 13.92 3.40 -2.73
CA GLY A 212 14.64 2.54 -3.67
C GLY A 212 14.52 2.99 -5.12
N LYS A 213 13.35 3.54 -5.52
CA LYS A 213 13.16 4.12 -6.85
C LYS A 213 14.10 5.28 -7.17
N LEU A 214 14.55 6.02 -6.15
CA LEU A 214 15.46 7.15 -6.33
C LEU A 214 16.92 6.72 -6.51
N LEU A 215 17.27 5.44 -6.39
CA LEU A 215 18.60 4.93 -6.76
C LEU A 215 18.90 5.09 -8.25
N GLU A 216 17.84 5.19 -9.06
CA GLU A 216 17.85 5.39 -10.51
C GLU A 216 17.47 6.83 -10.90
N ASP A 217 17.43 7.77 -9.95
CA ASP A 217 17.14 9.20 -10.24
C ASP A 217 18.18 9.79 -11.20
N GLU A 218 17.78 10.74 -12.03
CA GLU A 218 18.69 11.41 -12.97
C GLU A 218 19.81 12.19 -12.26
N ASP A 219 19.56 12.70 -11.05
CA ASP A 219 20.53 13.50 -10.30
C ASP A 219 21.33 12.63 -9.34
N ILE A 220 22.66 12.70 -9.48
CA ILE A 220 23.63 11.92 -8.71
C ILE A 220 23.47 12.15 -7.20
N TRP A 221 23.21 13.39 -6.76
CA TRP A 221 23.04 13.69 -5.34
C TRP A 221 21.78 13.02 -4.77
N VAL A 222 20.69 12.97 -5.54
CA VAL A 222 19.46 12.26 -5.14
C VAL A 222 19.71 10.76 -4.99
N ARG A 223 20.44 10.14 -5.93
CA ARG A 223 20.82 8.72 -5.85
C ARG A 223 21.67 8.43 -4.61
N LEU A 224 22.66 9.28 -4.32
CA LEU A 224 23.51 9.17 -3.12
C LEU A 224 22.67 9.30 -1.84
N MET A 225 21.71 10.22 -1.82
CA MET A 225 20.79 10.42 -0.70
C MET A 225 19.85 9.23 -0.50
N ALA A 226 19.33 8.65 -1.59
CA ALA A 226 18.50 7.46 -1.55
C ALA A 226 19.25 6.27 -0.95
N ALA A 227 20.47 5.99 -1.43
CA ALA A 227 21.32 4.93 -0.90
C ALA A 227 21.64 5.14 0.59
N ASN A 228 22.06 6.35 0.98
CA ASN A 228 22.29 6.67 2.39
C ASN A 228 21.04 6.46 3.26
N SER A 229 19.86 6.84 2.74
CA SER A 229 18.58 6.69 3.44
C SER A 229 18.19 5.21 3.61
N LEU A 230 18.42 4.37 2.60
CA LEU A 230 18.16 2.93 2.65
C LEU A 230 19.00 2.21 3.71
N SER A 231 20.23 2.66 3.95
CA SER A 231 21.08 2.06 4.98
C SER A 231 20.46 2.11 6.39
N ARG A 232 19.52 3.04 6.64
CA ARG A 232 18.83 3.21 7.92
C ARG A 232 17.81 2.10 8.23
N PHE A 233 17.37 1.36 7.21
CA PHE A 233 16.39 0.28 7.35
C PHE A 233 17.05 -1.07 7.69
N GLY A 234 18.38 -1.15 7.70
CA GLY A 234 19.11 -2.40 7.94
C GLY A 234 18.66 -3.51 6.97
N ARG A 235 18.41 -4.73 7.49
CA ARG A 235 18.00 -5.88 6.67
C ARG A 235 16.71 -5.66 5.89
N LYS A 236 15.82 -4.77 6.33
CA LYS A 236 14.57 -4.46 5.59
C LYS A 236 14.83 -3.79 4.24
N ALA A 237 16.00 -3.18 4.05
CA ALA A 237 16.41 -2.67 2.74
C ALA A 237 16.98 -3.76 1.79
N ALA A 238 16.95 -5.05 2.18
CA ALA A 238 17.34 -6.16 1.30
C ALA A 238 16.71 -6.13 -0.11
N PRO A 239 15.43 -5.73 -0.31
CA PRO A 239 14.87 -5.61 -1.65
C PRO A 239 15.60 -4.61 -2.55
N ALA A 240 16.31 -3.63 -1.98
CA ALA A 240 17.11 -2.66 -2.74
C ALA A 240 18.49 -3.19 -3.16
N LEU A 241 18.95 -4.34 -2.61
CA LEU A 241 20.28 -4.89 -2.88
C LEU A 241 20.51 -5.18 -4.36
N THR A 242 19.50 -5.59 -5.10
CA THR A 242 19.65 -5.84 -6.55
C THR A 242 20.01 -4.56 -7.30
N VAL A 243 19.30 -3.46 -7.04
CA VAL A 243 19.56 -2.16 -7.70
C VAL A 243 20.89 -1.57 -7.22
N LEU A 244 21.19 -1.70 -5.93
CA LEU A 244 22.47 -1.25 -5.38
C LEU A 244 23.67 -2.02 -5.98
N LYS A 245 23.55 -3.34 -6.12
CA LYS A 245 24.62 -4.19 -6.72
C LYS A 245 24.81 -3.88 -8.20
N GLU A 246 23.74 -3.61 -8.94
CA GLU A 246 23.87 -3.18 -10.34
C GLU A 246 24.56 -1.81 -10.45
N GLY A 247 24.24 -0.89 -9.54
CA GLY A 247 24.89 0.42 -9.48
C GLY A 247 26.38 0.40 -9.13
N LEU A 248 26.96 -0.75 -8.75
CA LEU A 248 28.42 -0.90 -8.62
C LEU A 248 29.14 -0.84 -9.98
N LYS A 249 28.42 -0.95 -11.08
CA LYS A 249 28.96 -0.77 -12.44
C LYS A 249 28.85 0.68 -12.93
N ASP A 250 28.30 1.59 -12.13
CA ASP A 250 28.08 2.97 -12.53
C ASP A 250 29.41 3.67 -12.85
N SER A 251 29.43 4.50 -13.89
CA SER A 251 30.62 5.29 -14.28
C SER A 251 31.09 6.23 -13.17
N ASN A 252 30.19 6.70 -12.30
CA ASN A 252 30.49 7.62 -11.22
C ASN A 252 31.02 6.88 -9.98
N GLU A 253 32.27 7.15 -9.62
CA GLU A 253 32.92 6.53 -8.46
C GLU A 253 32.19 6.78 -7.14
N ARG A 254 31.61 7.97 -6.92
CA ARG A 254 30.88 8.28 -5.68
C ARG A 254 29.64 7.39 -5.54
N ILE A 255 28.96 7.08 -6.64
CA ILE A 255 27.82 6.16 -6.65
C ILE A 255 28.28 4.76 -6.26
N ARG A 256 29.32 4.23 -6.93
CA ARG A 256 29.86 2.90 -6.63
C ARG A 256 30.23 2.77 -5.15
N ASN A 257 30.98 3.74 -4.61
CA ASN A 257 31.43 3.73 -3.21
C ASN A 257 30.25 3.81 -2.23
N ARG A 258 29.30 4.74 -2.45
CA ARG A 258 28.12 4.88 -1.58
C ARG A 258 27.22 3.65 -1.63
N PHE A 259 27.06 3.04 -2.81
CA PHE A 259 26.22 1.86 -2.98
C PHE A 259 26.87 0.65 -2.30
N GLN A 260 28.18 0.47 -2.43
CA GLN A 260 28.92 -0.56 -1.71
C GLN A 260 28.79 -0.40 -0.19
N GLU A 261 29.02 0.81 0.35
CA GLU A 261 28.82 1.09 1.78
C GLU A 261 27.39 0.78 2.26
N THR A 262 26.40 1.01 1.38
CA THR A 262 24.99 0.74 1.69
C THR A 262 24.70 -0.76 1.69
N ILE A 263 25.25 -1.51 0.72
CA ILE A 263 25.16 -2.97 0.65
C ILE A 263 25.77 -3.58 1.92
N ASP A 264 26.99 -3.18 2.27
CA ASP A 264 27.70 -3.71 3.43
C ASP A 264 26.90 -3.48 4.72
N LYS A 265 26.32 -2.28 4.89
CA LYS A 265 25.45 -1.97 6.05
C LYS A 265 24.17 -2.80 6.09
N ILE A 266 23.55 -3.07 4.94
CA ILE A 266 22.33 -3.88 4.87
C ILE A 266 22.63 -5.35 5.18
N GLU A 267 23.70 -5.90 4.61
CA GLU A 267 24.09 -7.30 4.78
C GLU A 267 24.64 -7.58 6.18
N ALA A 268 25.39 -6.64 6.77
CA ALA A 268 25.91 -6.73 8.14
C ALA A 268 24.88 -6.33 9.22
N ALA A 269 23.70 -5.83 8.85
CA ALA A 269 22.70 -5.39 9.82
C ALA A 269 22.26 -6.54 10.72
N LYS A 270 22.12 -6.25 12.02
CA LYS A 270 21.56 -7.19 13.00
C LYS A 270 20.06 -7.38 12.78
N ASP A 271 19.52 -8.47 13.31
CA ASP A 271 18.08 -8.65 13.41
C ASP A 271 17.50 -7.62 14.40
N MET A 272 16.44 -6.93 13.99
CA MET A 272 15.79 -5.86 14.75
C MET A 272 14.32 -6.18 15.03
N THR A 273 13.90 -7.44 14.89
CA THR A 273 12.50 -7.88 15.02
C THR A 273 11.87 -7.45 16.36
N GLU A 274 12.57 -7.62 17.48
CA GLU A 274 12.04 -7.20 18.80
C GLU A 274 11.88 -5.69 18.92
N ALA A 275 12.86 -4.93 18.39
CA ALA A 275 12.81 -3.48 18.39
C ALA A 275 11.68 -2.95 17.48
N GLU A 276 11.43 -3.61 16.35
CA GLU A 276 10.30 -3.37 15.46
C GLU A 276 8.96 -3.65 16.15
N GLN A 277 8.83 -4.79 16.84
CA GLN A 277 7.62 -5.11 17.60
C GLN A 277 7.34 -4.06 18.69
N LYS A 278 8.36 -3.64 19.44
CA LYS A 278 8.24 -2.55 20.43
C LYS A 278 7.84 -1.24 19.74
N HIS A 279 8.46 -0.90 18.62
CA HIS A 279 8.14 0.28 17.83
C HIS A 279 6.67 0.30 17.39
N ASN A 280 6.20 -0.78 16.77
CA ASN A 280 4.85 -0.92 16.25
C ASN A 280 3.79 -0.91 17.36
N ARG A 281 4.11 -1.49 18.52
CA ARG A 281 3.24 -1.42 19.71
C ARG A 281 3.04 0.02 20.16
N ILE A 282 4.11 0.80 20.30
CA ILE A 282 4.03 2.20 20.71
C ILE A 282 3.31 3.03 19.65
N LEU A 283 3.59 2.78 18.37
CA LEU A 283 2.91 3.44 17.25
C LEU A 283 1.39 3.23 17.29
N LYS A 284 0.94 2.00 17.60
CA LYS A 284 -0.48 1.69 17.79
C LYS A 284 -1.10 2.49 18.94
N LYS A 285 -0.41 2.58 20.08
CA LYS A 285 -0.87 3.39 21.23
C LYS A 285 -0.99 4.87 20.85
N ILE A 286 0.00 5.43 20.15
CA ILE A 286 -0.03 6.82 19.64
C ILE A 286 -1.26 7.02 18.73
N SER A 287 -1.49 6.12 17.78
CA SER A 287 -2.65 6.21 16.88
C SER A 287 -3.98 6.16 17.64
N GLN A 288 -4.10 5.33 18.68
CA GLN A 288 -5.29 5.27 19.53
C GLN A 288 -5.50 6.57 20.31
N PHE A 289 -4.44 7.12 20.91
CA PHE A 289 -4.48 8.40 21.62
C PHE A 289 -4.95 9.55 20.71
N LEU A 290 -4.41 9.64 19.50
CA LEU A 290 -4.79 10.68 18.52
C LEU A 290 -6.27 10.55 18.10
N LYS A 291 -6.75 9.33 17.86
CA LYS A 291 -8.17 9.08 17.53
C LYS A 291 -9.11 9.52 18.65
N GLY A 292 -8.77 9.25 19.92
CA GLY A 292 -9.54 9.71 21.08
C GLY A 292 -9.59 11.24 21.16
N HIS A 293 -8.44 11.89 21.00
CA HIS A 293 -8.32 13.36 21.03
C HIS A 293 -9.18 14.04 19.94
N TYR A 294 -9.21 13.50 18.73
CA TYR A 294 -10.05 14.06 17.66
C TYR A 294 -11.54 13.79 17.83
N LYS A 295 -11.93 12.69 18.49
CA LYS A 295 -13.34 12.39 18.81
C LYS A 295 -13.90 13.36 19.86
N GLU A 296 -13.18 13.58 20.96
CA GLU A 296 -13.56 14.54 22.00
C GLU A 296 -13.67 15.98 21.46
N LYS A 297 -12.76 16.37 20.55
CA LYS A 297 -12.79 17.68 19.88
C LYS A 297 -13.91 17.81 18.84
N SER A 298 -14.43 16.70 18.31
CA SER A 298 -15.59 16.70 17.41
C SER A 298 -16.90 16.86 18.18
N GLU A 299 -16.99 16.26 19.38
CA GLU A 299 -18.15 16.36 20.26
C GLU A 299 -18.24 17.74 20.94
N SER A 300 -17.10 18.34 21.33
CA SER A 300 -17.05 19.69 21.94
C SER A 300 -17.26 20.86 20.96
N ASN A 301 -17.15 20.63 19.65
CA ASN A 301 -17.31 21.67 18.62
C ASN A 301 -18.70 21.68 17.97
N THR A 302 -19.62 20.82 18.42
CA THR A 302 -21.00 20.75 17.92
C THR A 302 -21.85 21.96 18.34
N GLU A 303 -21.40 22.78 19.30
CA GLU A 303 -22.13 23.98 19.77
C GLU A 303 -21.70 25.30 19.11
N LEU A 304 -20.72 25.34 18.21
CA LEU A 304 -20.17 26.62 17.68
C LEU A 304 -19.94 26.67 16.16
N LYS A 305 -20.73 25.94 15.35
CA LYS A 305 -20.67 26.06 13.88
C LYS A 305 -22.04 26.16 13.21
N GLU A 306 -22.80 27.18 13.59
CA GLU A 306 -23.54 27.96 12.59
C GLU A 306 -22.69 29.19 12.23
N LYS A 307 -22.52 29.43 10.93
CA LYS A 307 -21.71 30.49 10.28
C LYS A 307 -20.22 30.16 10.06
N SER A 308 -19.95 29.47 8.95
CA SER A 308 -19.31 30.08 7.77
C SER A 308 -18.89 28.99 6.78
N THR A 309 -19.52 29.00 5.62
CA THR A 309 -19.27 28.11 4.49
C THR A 309 -18.12 28.63 3.63
N GLN A 310 -17.16 27.73 3.42
CA GLN A 310 -16.33 27.49 2.22
C GLN A 310 -15.37 28.56 1.68
N LYS A 311 -14.10 28.14 1.55
CA LYS A 311 -13.53 27.73 0.24
C LYS A 311 -12.18 27.00 0.42
N GLU A 312 -12.19 25.68 0.28
CA GLU A 312 -11.01 24.90 -0.12
C GLU A 312 -11.45 23.95 -1.24
N VAL A 313 -10.64 23.86 -2.30
CA VAL A 313 -11.00 23.22 -3.57
C VAL A 313 -11.09 21.70 -3.39
N ASP A 314 -12.31 21.18 -3.51
CA ASP A 314 -12.62 19.75 -3.50
C ASP A 314 -11.87 18.98 -4.60
N LYS A 315 -10.84 18.22 -4.23
CA LYS A 315 -10.38 17.08 -5.01
C LYS A 315 -11.17 15.86 -4.55
N LYS A 316 -12.21 15.52 -5.33
CA LYS A 316 -13.03 14.31 -5.13
C LYS A 316 -12.12 13.10 -4.83
N LYS A 317 -12.13 12.62 -3.59
CA LYS A 317 -11.36 11.44 -3.17
C LYS A 317 -11.90 10.24 -3.95
N ARG A 318 -11.04 9.57 -4.72
CA ARG A 318 -11.40 8.44 -5.57
C ARG A 318 -11.77 7.22 -4.70
N GLU A 319 -12.78 6.48 -5.11
CA GLU A 319 -13.24 5.27 -4.40
C GLU A 319 -12.12 4.23 -4.29
N PRO A 320 -11.93 3.58 -3.12
CA PRO A 320 -10.99 2.48 -2.94
C PRO A 320 -11.18 1.35 -3.95
N ILE A 321 -10.07 0.80 -4.47
CA ILE A 321 -10.07 -0.37 -5.38
C ILE A 321 -9.46 -1.63 -4.75
N TYR A 322 -8.85 -1.48 -3.58
CA TYR A 322 -8.40 -2.58 -2.74
C TYR A 322 -9.23 -2.61 -1.47
N ASP A 323 -9.59 -3.80 -1.03
CA ASP A 323 -10.23 -4.02 0.27
C ASP A 323 -9.13 -4.44 1.27
N PRO A 324 -8.78 -3.59 2.26
CA PRO A 324 -7.73 -3.93 3.22
C PRO A 324 -8.17 -4.98 4.25
N ASP A 325 -9.49 -5.14 4.46
CA ASP A 325 -10.07 -5.99 5.50
C ASP A 325 -10.35 -7.41 5.00
N VAL A 326 -10.19 -7.65 3.69
CA VAL A 326 -10.46 -8.96 3.10
C VAL A 326 -9.32 -9.94 3.31
N ASP A 327 -9.67 -11.20 3.61
CA ASP A 327 -8.72 -12.31 3.60
C ASP A 327 -8.32 -12.63 2.15
N ALA A 328 -7.22 -12.03 1.69
CA ALA A 328 -6.70 -12.22 0.34
C ALA A 328 -6.32 -13.68 0.07
N ALA A 329 -5.88 -14.45 1.08
CA ALA A 329 -5.56 -15.86 0.90
C ALA A 329 -6.85 -16.69 0.69
N ALA A 330 -7.93 -16.37 1.39
CA ALA A 330 -9.25 -16.96 1.12
C ALA A 330 -9.78 -16.57 -0.26
N GLN A 331 -9.60 -15.31 -0.70
CA GLN A 331 -10.00 -14.90 -2.04
C GLN A 331 -9.25 -15.65 -3.13
N ILE A 332 -7.93 -15.85 -3.00
CA ILE A 332 -7.15 -16.62 -3.97
C ILE A 332 -7.64 -18.08 -4.00
N ARG A 333 -7.92 -18.70 -2.84
CA ARG A 333 -8.48 -20.07 -2.80
C ARG A 333 -9.85 -20.15 -3.50
N ALA A 334 -10.71 -19.15 -3.29
CA ALA A 334 -12.00 -19.07 -3.98
C ALA A 334 -11.84 -18.87 -5.49
N ALA A 335 -10.87 -18.03 -5.91
CA ALA A 335 -10.54 -17.80 -7.32
C ALA A 335 -10.03 -19.08 -7.99
N ILE A 336 -9.16 -19.86 -7.33
CA ILE A 336 -8.70 -21.18 -7.81
C ILE A 336 -9.89 -22.14 -8.00
N ALA A 337 -10.77 -22.26 -7.00
CA ALA A 337 -11.93 -23.14 -7.09
C ALA A 337 -12.86 -22.79 -8.27
N LYS A 338 -12.96 -21.50 -8.61
CA LYS A 338 -13.73 -21.04 -9.77
C LYS A 338 -12.97 -21.21 -11.08
N ALA A 339 -11.67 -20.92 -11.10
CA ALA A 339 -10.80 -21.05 -12.25
C ALA A 339 -10.75 -22.48 -12.80
N ILE A 340 -10.75 -23.49 -11.94
CA ILE A 340 -10.83 -24.91 -12.32
C ILE A 340 -12.13 -25.21 -13.08
N LYS A 341 -13.27 -24.70 -12.60
CA LYS A 341 -14.59 -24.93 -13.21
C LYS A 341 -14.74 -24.22 -14.54
N ASP A 342 -14.19 -23.01 -14.62
CA ASP A 342 -14.36 -22.13 -15.77
C ASP A 342 -13.20 -22.23 -16.77
N ASN A 343 -12.17 -23.05 -16.52
CA ASN A 343 -10.93 -23.06 -17.30
C ASN A 343 -10.34 -21.65 -17.44
N LYS A 344 -10.20 -20.93 -16.34
CA LYS A 344 -9.60 -19.59 -16.30
C LYS A 344 -8.23 -19.64 -15.64
N HIS A 345 -7.43 -18.61 -15.86
CA HIS A 345 -6.26 -18.35 -15.04
C HIS A 345 -6.62 -17.36 -13.93
N ILE A 346 -5.80 -17.26 -12.89
CA ILE A 346 -5.98 -16.26 -11.82
C ILE A 346 -5.00 -15.12 -12.07
N LEU A 347 -5.49 -13.88 -12.10
CA LEU A 347 -4.65 -12.69 -12.13
C LEU A 347 -4.67 -12.02 -10.76
N ILE A 348 -3.56 -12.11 -10.04
CA ILE A 348 -3.37 -11.41 -8.78
C ILE A 348 -2.72 -10.06 -9.06
N VAL A 349 -3.33 -8.99 -8.55
CA VAL A 349 -2.79 -7.63 -8.62
C VAL A 349 -2.42 -7.18 -7.22
N TYR A 350 -1.14 -7.15 -6.89
CA TYR A 350 -0.66 -6.59 -5.64
C TYR A 350 -0.59 -5.07 -5.74
N GLY A 351 -1.06 -4.37 -4.71
CA GLY A 351 -1.00 -2.92 -4.61
C GLY A 351 -1.64 -2.41 -3.33
N GLY A 352 -2.22 -1.22 -3.37
CA GLY A 352 -2.94 -0.67 -2.23
C GLY A 352 -3.59 0.67 -2.59
N ASN A 353 -4.54 1.12 -1.78
CA ASN A 353 -5.31 2.35 -2.07
C ASN A 353 -4.49 3.65 -2.06
N TRP A 354 -3.22 3.58 -1.63
CA TRP A 354 -2.25 4.68 -1.71
C TRP A 354 -1.53 4.76 -3.07
N CYS A 355 -1.68 3.77 -3.94
CA CYS A 355 -0.90 3.60 -5.16
C CYS A 355 -1.59 4.20 -6.39
N SER A 356 -1.19 5.40 -6.82
CA SER A 356 -1.78 6.06 -8.01
C SER A 356 -1.62 5.25 -9.30
N TRP A 357 -0.52 4.52 -9.46
CA TRP A 357 -0.30 3.66 -10.63
C TRP A 357 -1.21 2.42 -10.63
N CYS A 358 -1.59 1.94 -9.45
CA CYS A 358 -2.56 0.85 -9.31
C CYS A 358 -3.95 1.30 -9.79
N TYR A 359 -4.35 2.53 -9.46
CA TYR A 359 -5.57 3.13 -10.03
C TYR A 359 -5.50 3.32 -11.55
N ARG A 360 -4.34 3.67 -12.10
CA ARG A 360 -4.17 3.81 -13.57
C ARG A 360 -4.24 2.46 -14.29
N LEU A 361 -3.68 1.41 -13.70
CA LEU A 361 -3.84 0.06 -14.25
C LEU A 361 -5.30 -0.38 -14.15
N HIS A 362 -5.96 -0.12 -13.02
CA HIS A 362 -7.38 -0.38 -12.84
C HIS A 362 -8.26 0.42 -13.82
N ASP A 363 -7.90 1.66 -14.16
CA ASP A 363 -8.54 2.43 -15.23
C ASP A 363 -8.36 1.73 -16.59
N CYS A 364 -7.14 1.35 -16.92
CA CYS A 364 -6.86 0.61 -18.15
C CYS A 364 -7.71 -0.68 -18.24
N PHE A 365 -7.83 -1.42 -17.14
CA PHE A 365 -8.67 -2.62 -17.04
C PHE A 365 -10.16 -2.34 -17.30
N ASN A 366 -10.67 -1.19 -16.87
CA ASN A 366 -12.11 -0.90 -16.89
C ASN A 366 -12.57 -0.05 -18.08
N GLN A 367 -11.68 0.76 -18.65
CA GLN A 367 -11.99 1.72 -19.71
C GLN A 367 -11.68 1.14 -21.10
N ASN A 368 -10.69 0.25 -21.23
CA ASN A 368 -10.42 -0.43 -22.50
C ASN A 368 -11.32 -1.66 -22.64
N THR A 369 -12.15 -1.70 -23.69
CA THR A 369 -13.15 -2.75 -23.92
C THR A 369 -12.55 -4.13 -24.14
N ASP A 370 -11.42 -4.22 -24.83
CA ASP A 370 -10.78 -5.49 -25.16
C ASP A 370 -10.12 -6.10 -23.92
N ILE A 371 -9.40 -5.28 -23.14
CA ILE A 371 -8.84 -5.70 -21.85
C ILE A 371 -9.95 -6.13 -20.90
N LYS A 372 -11.02 -5.34 -20.78
CA LYS A 372 -12.14 -5.67 -19.89
C LYS A 372 -12.81 -6.99 -20.28
N LYS A 373 -12.96 -7.24 -21.58
CA LYS A 373 -13.48 -8.50 -22.12
C LYS A 373 -12.52 -9.65 -21.79
N LEU A 374 -11.23 -9.46 -22.05
CA LEU A 374 -10.20 -10.47 -21.81
C LEU A 374 -10.12 -10.86 -20.32
N LEU A 375 -10.13 -9.88 -19.41
CA LEU A 375 -10.19 -10.11 -17.97
C LEU A 375 -11.44 -10.89 -17.57
N ARG A 376 -12.62 -10.50 -18.07
CA ARG A 376 -13.87 -11.20 -17.77
C ARG A 376 -13.87 -12.66 -18.25
N TYR A 377 -13.33 -12.90 -19.45
CA TYR A 377 -13.41 -14.20 -20.11
C TYR A 377 -12.33 -15.15 -19.62
N GLU A 378 -11.10 -14.67 -19.46
CA GLU A 378 -9.92 -15.52 -19.33
C GLU A 378 -9.35 -15.56 -17.92
N TYR A 379 -9.72 -14.61 -17.07
CA TYR A 379 -9.14 -14.43 -15.74
C TYR A 379 -10.17 -14.40 -14.61
N GLU A 380 -9.78 -14.91 -13.46
CA GLU A 380 -10.33 -14.54 -12.16
C GLU A 380 -9.40 -13.50 -11.53
N LEU A 381 -9.89 -12.27 -11.41
CA LEU A 381 -9.10 -11.12 -10.93
C LEU A 381 -9.16 -11.04 -9.41
N VAL A 382 -7.98 -10.98 -8.76
CA VAL A 382 -7.86 -10.84 -7.30
C VAL A 382 -7.01 -9.62 -6.99
N MET A 383 -7.60 -8.63 -6.31
CA MET A 383 -6.92 -7.40 -5.89
C MET A 383 -6.40 -7.59 -4.46
N VAL A 384 -5.09 -7.50 -4.25
CA VAL A 384 -4.46 -7.74 -2.94
C VAL A 384 -3.88 -6.44 -2.39
N ASP A 385 -4.43 -5.97 -1.26
CA ASP A 385 -3.81 -4.87 -0.51
C ASP A 385 -2.56 -5.38 0.22
N ILE A 386 -1.40 -4.86 -0.16
CA ILE A 386 -0.12 -5.26 0.39
C ILE A 386 0.13 -4.73 1.81
N ASN A 387 -0.62 -3.71 2.26
CA ASN A 387 -0.49 -3.20 3.62
C ASN A 387 -0.88 -4.26 4.67
N THR A 388 -1.87 -5.10 4.35
CA THR A 388 -2.33 -6.17 5.23
C THR A 388 -1.83 -7.55 4.80
N ASN A 389 -1.22 -7.68 3.61
CA ASN A 389 -0.80 -8.95 3.01
C ASN A 389 0.66 -8.97 2.52
N GLU A 390 1.57 -8.27 3.20
CA GLU A 390 2.96 -8.06 2.78
C GLU A 390 3.76 -9.34 2.44
N ASN A 391 3.43 -10.47 3.08
CA ASN A 391 4.12 -11.75 2.89
C ASN A 391 3.48 -12.63 1.81
N LEU A 392 2.29 -12.27 1.31
CA LEU A 392 1.56 -13.07 0.32
C LEU A 392 2.31 -13.21 -1.02
N PRO A 393 2.94 -12.17 -1.59
CA PRO A 393 3.71 -12.32 -2.84
C PRO A 393 4.82 -13.37 -2.74
N LYS A 394 5.49 -13.48 -1.58
CA LYS A 394 6.59 -14.44 -1.38
C LYS A 394 6.13 -15.89 -1.55
N ARG A 395 4.87 -16.21 -1.21
CA ARG A 395 4.28 -17.55 -1.41
C ARG A 395 4.22 -17.95 -2.87
N PHE A 396 4.20 -16.98 -3.78
CA PHE A 396 4.16 -17.18 -5.22
C PHE A 396 5.51 -16.88 -5.89
N ASN A 397 6.61 -16.86 -5.10
CA ASN A 397 7.94 -16.45 -5.56
C ASN A 397 7.97 -15.06 -6.22
N ALA A 398 6.96 -14.23 -5.96
CA ALA A 398 6.90 -12.87 -6.45
C ALA A 398 7.76 -11.99 -5.56
N ARG A 399 8.58 -11.14 -6.20
CA ARG A 399 9.46 -10.18 -5.53
C ARG A 399 9.16 -8.77 -6.05
N PRO A 400 8.04 -8.16 -5.61
CA PRO A 400 7.67 -6.83 -6.09
C PRO A 400 8.75 -5.81 -5.73
N VAL A 401 9.30 -5.14 -6.74
CA VAL A 401 10.16 -3.95 -6.59
C VAL A 401 9.36 -2.64 -6.76
N GLY A 402 8.07 -2.76 -7.06
CA GLY A 402 7.13 -1.66 -7.25
C GLY A 402 5.70 -2.19 -7.48
N TYR A 403 4.72 -1.32 -7.30
CA TYR A 403 3.30 -1.64 -7.46
C TYR A 403 2.65 -0.74 -8.54
N PRO A 404 1.67 -1.25 -9.30
CA PRO A 404 1.08 -2.59 -9.19
C PRO A 404 2.03 -3.71 -9.61
N TYR A 405 1.93 -4.88 -9.01
CA TYR A 405 2.69 -6.07 -9.41
C TYR A 405 1.73 -7.19 -9.74
N LEU A 406 1.99 -7.94 -10.81
CA LEU A 406 1.08 -8.95 -11.32
C LEU A 406 1.66 -10.35 -11.12
N THR A 407 0.82 -11.27 -10.69
CA THR A 407 1.11 -12.70 -10.73
C THR A 407 -0.03 -13.39 -11.45
N VAL A 408 0.31 -14.19 -12.46
CA VAL A 408 -0.66 -15.07 -13.12
C VAL A 408 -0.45 -16.49 -12.61
N LEU A 409 -1.54 -17.11 -12.16
CA LEU A 409 -1.58 -18.53 -11.81
C LEU A 409 -2.40 -19.29 -12.86
N ASP A 410 -2.05 -20.55 -13.11
CA ASP A 410 -2.96 -21.47 -13.80
C ASP A 410 -4.15 -21.84 -12.90
N ALA A 411 -5.07 -22.65 -13.44
CA ALA A 411 -6.30 -23.01 -12.74
C ALA A 411 -6.03 -23.76 -11.43
N GLU A 412 -4.90 -24.46 -11.33
CA GLU A 412 -4.46 -25.22 -10.17
C GLU A 412 -3.69 -24.36 -9.14
N GLY A 413 -3.45 -23.09 -9.44
CA GLY A 413 -2.75 -22.16 -8.57
C GLY A 413 -1.23 -22.17 -8.71
N LYS A 414 -0.67 -22.83 -9.73
CA LYS A 414 0.75 -22.78 -10.02
C LYS A 414 1.08 -21.47 -10.74
N VAL A 415 2.19 -20.86 -10.35
CA VAL A 415 2.67 -19.60 -10.93
C VAL A 415 3.10 -19.83 -12.38
N LEU A 416 2.46 -19.09 -13.28
CA LEU A 416 2.83 -19.01 -14.69
C LEU A 416 3.82 -17.87 -14.93
N VAL A 417 3.53 -16.69 -14.38
CA VAL A 417 4.41 -15.52 -14.52
C VAL A 417 4.27 -14.56 -13.34
N ASN A 418 5.38 -13.95 -12.97
CA ASN A 418 5.48 -12.82 -12.05
C ASN A 418 5.98 -11.61 -12.84
N GLN A 419 5.19 -10.54 -12.88
CA GLN A 419 5.37 -9.45 -13.83
C GLN A 419 5.30 -8.08 -13.14
N ARG A 420 6.40 -7.32 -13.24
CA ARG A 420 6.41 -5.89 -12.90
C ARG A 420 5.64 -5.10 -13.96
N THR A 421 4.94 -4.05 -13.56
CA THR A 421 4.10 -3.28 -14.49
C THR A 421 4.79 -2.08 -15.13
N GLY A 422 5.97 -1.68 -14.64
CA GLY A 422 6.77 -0.60 -15.24
C GLY A 422 6.95 -0.68 -16.77
N PRO A 423 7.24 -1.86 -17.37
CA PRO A 423 7.30 -2.03 -18.82
C PRO A 423 6.00 -1.73 -19.58
N PHE A 424 4.85 -1.77 -18.90
CA PHE A 424 3.55 -1.44 -19.47
C PHE A 424 3.22 0.06 -19.39
N GLU A 425 4.01 0.84 -18.65
CA GLU A 425 3.77 2.27 -18.46
C GLU A 425 4.20 3.06 -19.71
N GLU A 426 3.39 4.06 -20.06
CA GLU A 426 3.72 5.05 -21.09
C GLU A 426 3.17 6.42 -20.67
N GLY A 427 4.06 7.40 -20.55
CA GLY A 427 3.73 8.74 -20.06
C GLY A 427 3.10 8.72 -18.67
N LYS A 428 1.79 9.03 -18.58
CA LYS A 428 1.05 9.12 -17.32
C LYS A 428 0.00 8.00 -17.14
N ALA A 429 0.09 6.92 -17.91
CA ALA A 429 -0.86 5.80 -17.86
C ALA A 429 -0.17 4.45 -18.15
N HIS A 430 -0.92 3.36 -18.02
CA HIS A 430 -0.50 2.08 -18.60
C HIS A 430 -0.97 2.04 -20.06
N ASP A 431 -0.07 1.68 -20.97
CA ASP A 431 -0.37 1.48 -22.39
C ASP A 431 -1.31 0.26 -22.55
N PRO A 432 -2.54 0.46 -23.05
CA PRO A 432 -3.49 -0.64 -23.26
C PRO A 432 -2.96 -1.74 -24.19
N LYS A 433 -2.13 -1.41 -25.19
CA LYS A 433 -1.60 -2.42 -26.12
C LYS A 433 -0.66 -3.39 -25.39
N LYS A 434 0.21 -2.88 -24.52
CA LYS A 434 1.14 -3.71 -23.74
C LYS A 434 0.41 -4.55 -22.69
N VAL A 435 -0.57 -3.97 -22.00
CA VAL A 435 -1.41 -4.70 -21.04
C VAL A 435 -2.22 -5.79 -21.75
N HIS A 436 -2.83 -5.47 -22.89
CA HIS A 436 -3.57 -6.45 -23.69
C HIS A 436 -2.65 -7.58 -24.19
N ALA A 437 -1.45 -7.26 -24.69
CA ALA A 437 -0.49 -8.26 -25.15
C ALA A 437 -0.12 -9.24 -24.02
N PHE A 438 0.19 -8.74 -22.83
CA PHE A 438 0.46 -9.57 -21.65
C PHE A 438 -0.71 -10.48 -21.29
N LEU A 439 -1.92 -9.93 -21.18
CA LEU A 439 -3.12 -10.72 -20.86
C LEU A 439 -3.45 -11.74 -21.96
N ASN A 440 -3.11 -11.45 -23.22
CA ASN A 440 -3.38 -12.38 -24.32
C ASN A 440 -2.33 -13.51 -24.38
N GLU A 441 -1.09 -13.23 -24.00
CA GLU A 441 -0.01 -14.21 -23.89
C GLU A 441 -0.32 -15.25 -22.79
N TRP A 442 -0.80 -14.79 -21.63
CA TRP A 442 -0.98 -15.62 -20.45
C TRP A 442 -2.41 -16.14 -20.25
N LYS A 443 -3.27 -16.07 -21.28
CA LYS A 443 -4.62 -16.63 -21.20
C LYS A 443 -4.59 -18.16 -21.29
N PRO A 444 -5.56 -18.87 -20.68
CA PRO A 444 -5.65 -20.32 -20.81
C PRO A 444 -5.97 -20.71 -22.26
N LYS A 445 -5.57 -21.93 -22.62
CA LYS A 445 -5.98 -22.50 -23.91
C LYS A 445 -7.47 -22.86 -23.86
N PRO A 446 -8.25 -22.55 -24.91
CA PRO A 446 -9.61 -23.02 -25.06
C PRO A 446 -9.74 -24.53 -24.91
N LEU A 447 -10.69 -25.00 -24.11
CA LEU A 447 -11.03 -26.42 -24.07
C LEU A 447 -11.78 -26.83 -25.35
N ASN A 448 -11.71 -28.12 -25.67
CA ASN A 448 -12.52 -28.74 -26.71
C ASN A 448 -13.84 -29.23 -26.12
N ALA A 449 -14.97 -28.68 -26.58
CA ALA A 449 -16.28 -28.96 -26.03
C ALA A 449 -16.68 -30.44 -26.16
N GLU A 450 -16.36 -31.08 -27.30
CA GLU A 450 -16.64 -32.50 -27.52
C GLU A 450 -15.79 -33.39 -26.61
N GLY A 451 -14.53 -33.03 -26.38
CA GLY A 451 -13.63 -33.71 -25.46
C GLY A 451 -14.14 -33.71 -24.02
N VAL A 452 -14.49 -32.55 -23.47
CA VAL A 452 -15.04 -32.44 -22.11
C VAL A 452 -16.41 -33.12 -21.98
N TYR A 453 -17.24 -33.05 -23.03
CA TYR A 453 -18.53 -33.74 -23.09
C TYR A 453 -18.35 -35.26 -22.98
N ARG A 454 -17.45 -35.86 -23.78
CA ARG A 454 -17.15 -37.30 -23.72
C ARG A 454 -16.56 -37.73 -22.38
N GLN A 455 -15.69 -36.92 -21.80
CA GLN A 455 -15.11 -37.21 -20.48
C GLN A 455 -16.19 -37.25 -19.39
N ALA A 456 -17.14 -36.30 -19.41
CA ALA A 456 -18.24 -36.30 -18.47
C ALA A 456 -19.16 -37.52 -18.62
N LEU A 457 -19.51 -37.91 -19.85
CA LEU A 457 -20.28 -39.13 -20.12
C LEU A 457 -19.55 -40.39 -19.64
N ALA A 458 -18.26 -40.51 -19.94
CA ALA A 458 -17.44 -41.65 -19.48
C ALA A 458 -17.35 -41.71 -17.95
N LEU A 459 -17.22 -40.56 -17.28
CA LEU A 459 -17.22 -40.48 -15.82
C LEU A 459 -18.59 -40.85 -15.24
N ALA A 460 -19.67 -40.37 -15.85
CA ALA A 460 -21.05 -40.69 -15.47
C ALA A 460 -21.30 -42.20 -15.57
N LYS A 461 -20.90 -42.84 -16.68
CA LYS A 461 -20.93 -44.29 -16.86
C LYS A 461 -20.17 -45.02 -15.76
N LYS A 462 -18.90 -44.62 -15.53
CA LYS A 462 -18.03 -45.24 -14.52
C LYS A 462 -18.58 -45.12 -13.10
N LYS A 463 -19.25 -44.01 -12.78
CA LYS A 463 -19.79 -43.73 -11.44
C LYS A 463 -21.26 -44.14 -11.29
N ASN A 464 -21.87 -44.71 -12.34
CA ASN A 464 -23.31 -44.99 -12.44
C ASN A 464 -24.19 -43.76 -12.11
N LYS A 465 -23.80 -42.61 -12.63
CA LYS A 465 -24.46 -41.31 -12.45
C LYS A 465 -25.00 -40.80 -13.78
N LEU A 466 -25.85 -39.79 -13.71
CA LEU A 466 -26.32 -39.00 -14.84
C LEU A 466 -25.43 -37.76 -15.01
N VAL A 467 -25.58 -37.04 -16.13
CA VAL A 467 -24.89 -35.76 -16.35
C VAL A 467 -25.87 -34.61 -16.22
N PHE A 468 -25.58 -33.66 -15.33
CA PHE A 468 -26.24 -32.35 -15.32
C PHE A 468 -25.42 -31.40 -16.19
N LEU A 469 -25.81 -31.26 -17.45
CA LEU A 469 -25.18 -30.36 -18.41
C LEU A 469 -25.81 -28.98 -18.30
N HIS A 470 -24.98 -27.94 -18.24
CA HIS A 470 -25.43 -26.57 -18.46
C HIS A 470 -24.56 -25.83 -19.48
N LEU A 471 -25.22 -25.04 -20.31
CA LEU A 471 -24.66 -24.17 -21.33
C LEU A 471 -24.60 -22.75 -20.75
N GLY A 472 -23.44 -22.12 -20.81
CA GLY A 472 -23.21 -20.80 -20.24
C GLY A 472 -22.16 -19.99 -20.98
N ALA A 473 -21.90 -18.78 -20.50
CA ALA A 473 -20.85 -17.89 -21.00
C ALA A 473 -20.38 -16.91 -19.90
N PRO A 474 -19.16 -16.37 -19.96
CA PRO A 474 -18.59 -15.55 -18.87
C PRO A 474 -19.35 -14.25 -18.59
N TRP A 475 -20.05 -13.70 -19.58
CA TRP A 475 -20.84 -12.46 -19.45
C TRP A 475 -22.25 -12.67 -18.87
N CYS A 476 -22.69 -13.91 -18.74
CA CYS A 476 -24.07 -14.25 -18.37
C CYS A 476 -24.26 -14.23 -16.85
N GLY A 477 -24.83 -13.15 -16.32
CA GLY A 477 -25.13 -13.01 -14.88
C GLY A 477 -26.02 -14.11 -14.30
N TRP A 478 -27.02 -14.56 -15.06
CA TRP A 478 -27.90 -15.66 -14.65
C TRP A 478 -27.18 -17.01 -14.60
N CYS A 479 -26.16 -17.21 -15.45
CA CYS A 479 -25.34 -18.42 -15.43
C CYS A 479 -24.52 -18.46 -14.12
N HIS A 480 -23.92 -17.33 -13.73
CA HIS A 480 -23.23 -17.21 -12.44
C HIS A 480 -24.16 -17.47 -11.25
N ARG A 481 -25.43 -17.05 -11.31
CA ARG A 481 -26.43 -17.37 -10.26
C ARG A 481 -26.72 -18.86 -10.16
N LEU A 482 -26.91 -19.54 -11.30
CA LEU A 482 -27.09 -21.00 -11.33
C LEU A 482 -25.86 -21.72 -10.78
N GLU A 483 -24.67 -21.31 -11.19
CA GLU A 483 -23.41 -21.92 -10.76
C GLU A 483 -23.16 -21.70 -9.25
N ALA A 484 -23.46 -20.51 -8.73
CA ALA A 484 -23.39 -20.22 -7.30
C ALA A 484 -24.37 -21.09 -6.51
N PHE A 485 -25.61 -21.22 -6.98
CA PHE A 485 -26.61 -22.12 -6.38
C PHE A 485 -26.15 -23.58 -6.36
N LEU A 486 -25.64 -24.10 -7.49
CA LEU A 486 -25.12 -25.46 -7.58
C LEU A 486 -23.85 -25.69 -6.75
N ALA A 487 -23.17 -24.61 -6.36
CA ALA A 487 -21.98 -24.63 -5.51
C ALA A 487 -22.29 -24.45 -4.01
N GLU A 488 -23.52 -24.11 -3.63
CA GLU A 488 -23.93 -24.09 -2.22
C GLU A 488 -23.63 -25.45 -1.58
N PRO A 489 -22.93 -25.54 -0.42
CA PRO A 489 -22.39 -26.80 0.08
C PRO A 489 -23.41 -27.94 0.16
N GLU A 490 -24.61 -27.64 0.67
CA GLU A 490 -25.68 -28.62 0.82
C GLU A 490 -26.24 -29.06 -0.55
N VAL A 491 -26.45 -28.11 -1.47
CA VAL A 491 -26.97 -28.38 -2.82
C VAL A 491 -25.95 -29.19 -3.62
N ALA A 492 -24.68 -28.79 -3.58
CA ALA A 492 -23.58 -29.49 -4.23
C ALA A 492 -23.49 -30.94 -3.75
N ARG A 493 -23.55 -31.15 -2.42
CA ARG A 493 -23.54 -32.48 -1.80
C ARG A 493 -24.73 -33.34 -2.25
N ILE A 494 -25.93 -32.75 -2.32
CA ILE A 494 -27.14 -33.46 -2.76
C ILE A 494 -27.04 -33.82 -4.25
N MET A 495 -26.79 -32.83 -5.11
CA MET A 495 -26.69 -33.02 -6.57
C MET A 495 -25.61 -34.03 -6.93
N ALA A 496 -24.47 -34.02 -6.22
CA ALA A 496 -23.37 -34.94 -6.46
C ALA A 496 -23.72 -36.40 -6.20
N GLN A 497 -24.83 -36.75 -5.54
CA GLN A 497 -25.24 -38.14 -5.35
C GLN A 497 -25.56 -38.82 -6.69
N ASP A 498 -26.29 -38.12 -7.57
CA ASP A 498 -26.78 -38.68 -8.84
C ASP A 498 -26.19 -38.03 -10.09
N TYR A 499 -25.60 -36.83 -9.97
CA TYR A 499 -25.23 -36.04 -11.14
C TYR A 499 -23.73 -35.71 -11.19
N ILE A 500 -23.12 -35.92 -12.35
CA ILE A 500 -21.86 -35.31 -12.76
C ILE A 500 -22.18 -33.95 -13.38
N GLN A 501 -21.63 -32.87 -12.83
CA GLN A 501 -21.81 -31.55 -13.42
C GLN A 501 -20.91 -31.39 -14.65
N LEU A 502 -21.50 -30.89 -15.74
CA LEU A 502 -20.78 -30.54 -16.96
C LEU A 502 -21.18 -29.12 -17.39
N LYS A 503 -20.19 -28.24 -17.53
CA LYS A 503 -20.36 -26.93 -18.15
C LYS A 503 -19.83 -26.96 -19.58
N ILE A 504 -20.60 -26.42 -20.52
CA ILE A 504 -20.13 -26.10 -21.87
C ILE A 504 -20.19 -24.59 -22.03
N ASP A 505 -19.02 -23.95 -22.11
CA ASP A 505 -18.90 -22.52 -22.36
C ASP A 505 -19.05 -22.26 -23.86
N LEU A 506 -20.15 -21.60 -24.25
CA LEU A 506 -20.51 -21.38 -25.65
C LEU A 506 -19.58 -20.41 -26.38
N ASP A 507 -18.88 -19.55 -25.65
CA ASP A 507 -18.01 -18.54 -26.23
C ASP A 507 -16.54 -18.99 -26.22
N ARG A 508 -16.11 -19.69 -25.16
CA ARG A 508 -14.69 -20.00 -24.93
C ARG A 508 -14.28 -21.39 -25.37
N MET A 509 -15.19 -22.37 -25.40
CA MET A 509 -14.83 -23.72 -25.84
C MET A 509 -14.91 -23.86 -27.36
N THR A 510 -13.88 -24.46 -27.95
CA THR A 510 -13.90 -24.84 -29.37
C THR A 510 -14.96 -25.91 -29.62
N GLY A 511 -15.76 -25.75 -30.68
CA GLY A 511 -16.82 -26.70 -31.03
C GLY A 511 -18.09 -26.63 -30.18
N ALA A 512 -18.20 -25.71 -29.21
CA ALA A 512 -19.35 -25.61 -28.30
C ALA A 512 -20.70 -25.45 -29.02
N LYS A 513 -20.74 -24.65 -30.09
CA LYS A 513 -21.94 -24.45 -30.92
C LYS A 513 -22.46 -25.73 -31.56
N ALA A 514 -21.59 -26.72 -31.82
CA ALA A 514 -22.02 -28.01 -32.38
C ALA A 514 -22.73 -28.86 -31.30
N ILE A 515 -22.20 -28.85 -30.07
CA ILE A 515 -22.85 -29.47 -28.92
C ILE A 515 -24.22 -28.83 -28.66
N ASP A 516 -24.26 -27.49 -28.69
CA ASP A 516 -25.50 -26.73 -28.49
C ASP A 516 -26.59 -27.15 -29.48
N LYS A 517 -26.28 -27.13 -30.79
CA LYS A 517 -27.21 -27.55 -31.84
C LYS A 517 -27.66 -29.01 -31.73
N ARG A 518 -26.80 -29.89 -31.20
CA ARG A 518 -27.10 -31.33 -31.03
C ARG A 518 -28.09 -31.58 -29.90
N ILE A 519 -27.98 -30.80 -28.81
CA ILE A 519 -28.69 -31.08 -27.56
C ILE A 519 -29.93 -30.18 -27.42
N ARG A 520 -29.82 -28.91 -27.82
CA ARG A 520 -30.88 -27.93 -27.68
C ARG A 520 -31.78 -27.92 -28.91
N LYS A 521 -33.03 -28.39 -28.74
CA LYS A 521 -34.03 -28.45 -29.82
C LYS A 521 -34.75 -27.13 -30.07
N GLN A 522 -34.83 -26.27 -29.05
CA GLN A 522 -35.51 -24.98 -29.11
C GLN A 522 -34.53 -23.85 -28.82
N GLY A 523 -34.78 -22.67 -29.40
CA GLY A 523 -34.03 -21.46 -29.06
C GLY A 523 -34.32 -21.01 -27.62
N GLY A 524 -33.46 -20.16 -27.07
CA GLY A 524 -33.64 -19.62 -25.72
C GLY A 524 -32.36 -19.01 -25.16
N GLY A 525 -32.48 -18.23 -24.09
CA GLY A 525 -31.34 -17.62 -23.40
C GLY A 525 -30.47 -18.66 -22.69
N ILE A 526 -29.33 -18.19 -22.15
CA ILE A 526 -28.50 -18.94 -21.19
C ILE A 526 -28.68 -18.37 -19.77
N PRO A 527 -28.52 -19.17 -18.71
CA PRO A 527 -28.10 -20.56 -18.72
C PRO A 527 -29.19 -21.47 -19.29
N TRP A 528 -28.80 -22.48 -20.05
CA TRP A 528 -29.70 -23.55 -20.49
C TRP A 528 -29.15 -24.86 -19.95
N HIS A 529 -29.98 -25.76 -19.44
CA HIS A 529 -29.46 -26.98 -18.81
C HIS A 529 -30.32 -28.22 -19.11
N ALA A 530 -29.70 -29.39 -19.06
CA ALA A 530 -30.35 -30.67 -19.28
C ALA A 530 -29.73 -31.78 -18.44
N ILE A 531 -30.53 -32.80 -18.16
CA ILE A 531 -30.08 -34.03 -17.55
C ILE A 531 -29.96 -35.09 -18.64
N LEU A 532 -28.76 -35.67 -18.76
CA LEU A 532 -28.43 -36.69 -19.74
C LEU A 532 -28.13 -38.02 -19.05
N ASP A 533 -28.39 -39.13 -19.74
CA ASP A 533 -27.82 -40.42 -19.35
C ASP A 533 -26.33 -40.53 -19.72
N ALA A 534 -25.73 -41.67 -19.38
CA ALA A 534 -24.30 -41.92 -19.60
C ALA A 534 -23.93 -42.10 -21.08
N GLU A 535 -24.92 -42.29 -21.95
CA GLU A 535 -24.81 -42.39 -23.39
C GLU A 535 -25.04 -41.04 -24.08
N GLY A 536 -25.44 -40.01 -23.32
CA GLY A 536 -25.69 -38.66 -23.80
C GLY A 536 -27.10 -38.42 -24.32
N LYS A 537 -28.05 -39.34 -24.08
CA LYS A 537 -29.47 -39.12 -24.37
C LYS A 537 -30.03 -38.10 -23.40
N VAL A 538 -30.72 -37.10 -23.94
CA VAL A 538 -31.43 -36.09 -23.14
C VAL A 538 -32.65 -36.73 -22.47
N LEU A 539 -32.69 -36.70 -21.14
CA LEU A 539 -33.83 -37.19 -20.35
C LEU A 539 -34.84 -36.08 -20.11
N ILE A 540 -34.36 -34.90 -19.69
CA ILE A 540 -35.20 -33.72 -19.46
C ILE A 540 -34.37 -32.43 -19.60
N THR A 541 -34.97 -31.35 -20.08
CA THR A 541 -34.31 -30.04 -20.28
C THR A 541 -34.93 -28.95 -19.42
N SER A 542 -34.25 -27.82 -19.37
CA SER A 542 -34.73 -26.58 -18.76
C SER A 542 -35.87 -25.92 -19.54
N ASP A 543 -36.28 -26.46 -20.69
CA ASP A 543 -37.40 -25.91 -21.45
C ASP A 543 -38.70 -26.32 -20.76
N GLY A 544 -39.24 -25.38 -19.97
CA GLY A 544 -40.55 -25.50 -19.35
C GLY A 544 -41.67 -25.11 -20.30
N PRO A 545 -42.92 -25.10 -19.81
CA PRO A 545 -44.09 -24.74 -20.63
C PRO A 545 -44.03 -23.34 -21.25
N LYS A 546 -43.20 -22.44 -20.70
CA LYS A 546 -43.01 -21.05 -21.18
C LYS A 546 -41.62 -20.82 -21.78
N GLY A 547 -40.91 -21.88 -22.16
CA GLY A 547 -39.53 -21.84 -22.66
C GLY A 547 -38.50 -22.10 -21.56
N ASN A 548 -37.23 -21.82 -21.88
CA ASN A 548 -36.11 -22.06 -20.98
C ASN A 548 -36.28 -21.34 -19.63
N ILE A 549 -36.19 -22.10 -18.53
CA ILE A 549 -36.31 -21.57 -17.15
C ILE A 549 -35.06 -20.86 -16.64
N GLY A 550 -33.92 -20.94 -17.34
CA GLY A 550 -32.71 -20.24 -16.93
C GLY A 550 -32.21 -20.67 -15.54
N TYR A 551 -31.84 -19.69 -14.72
CA TYR A 551 -31.82 -19.89 -13.27
C TYR A 551 -33.25 -19.72 -12.75
N PRO A 552 -33.84 -20.74 -12.10
CA PRO A 552 -35.26 -20.70 -11.76
C PRO A 552 -35.55 -19.71 -10.63
N VAL A 553 -36.36 -18.68 -10.93
CA VAL A 553 -36.76 -17.64 -9.96
C VAL A 553 -38.26 -17.70 -9.68
N LYS A 554 -39.09 -17.88 -10.71
CA LYS A 554 -40.55 -17.90 -10.56
C LYS A 554 -41.02 -19.24 -10.02
N PRO A 555 -42.17 -19.31 -9.33
CA PRO A 555 -42.71 -20.56 -8.81
C PRO A 555 -42.83 -21.68 -9.84
N ALA A 556 -43.25 -21.36 -11.07
CA ALA A 556 -43.36 -22.33 -12.16
C ALA A 556 -41.98 -22.82 -12.68
N GLU A 557 -40.97 -21.93 -12.70
CA GLU A 557 -39.60 -22.26 -13.08
C GLU A 557 -38.96 -23.18 -12.04
N ILE A 558 -39.12 -22.85 -10.74
CA ILE A 558 -38.68 -23.70 -9.63
C ILE A 558 -39.38 -25.04 -9.67
N ALA A 559 -40.70 -25.08 -9.91
CA ALA A 559 -41.45 -26.33 -10.01
C ALA A 559 -40.92 -27.20 -11.16
N HIS A 560 -40.59 -26.62 -12.31
CA HIS A 560 -39.98 -27.35 -13.43
C HIS A 560 -38.58 -27.87 -13.09
N PHE A 561 -37.72 -27.06 -12.47
CA PHE A 561 -36.39 -27.50 -12.01
C PHE A 561 -36.48 -28.67 -11.03
N ILE A 562 -37.41 -28.59 -10.06
CA ILE A 562 -37.65 -29.67 -9.10
C ILE A 562 -38.22 -30.91 -9.76
N ARG A 563 -39.08 -30.75 -10.78
CA ARG A 563 -39.57 -31.86 -11.59
C ARG A 563 -38.42 -32.57 -12.31
N MET A 564 -37.49 -31.83 -12.90
CA MET A 564 -36.30 -32.41 -13.53
C MET A 564 -35.57 -33.33 -12.58
N ILE A 565 -35.32 -32.89 -11.35
CA ILE A 565 -34.63 -33.71 -10.34
C ILE A 565 -35.48 -34.91 -9.94
N LYS A 566 -36.78 -34.72 -9.63
CA LYS A 566 -37.69 -35.79 -9.22
C LYS A 566 -37.81 -36.92 -10.24
N GLU A 567 -37.84 -36.59 -11.53
CA GLU A 567 -38.02 -37.58 -12.60
C GLU A 567 -36.74 -38.37 -12.91
N THR A 568 -35.56 -37.85 -12.54
CA THR A 568 -34.28 -38.47 -12.92
C THR A 568 -33.42 -38.93 -11.76
N SER A 569 -33.61 -38.39 -10.55
CA SER A 569 -32.81 -38.77 -9.38
C SER A 569 -33.05 -40.22 -9.00
N ARG A 570 -31.98 -40.89 -8.55
CA ARG A 570 -31.98 -42.29 -8.13
C ARG A 570 -31.77 -42.41 -6.62
N ASN A 571 -30.89 -41.58 -6.05
CA ASN A 571 -30.50 -41.64 -4.64
C ASN A 571 -30.94 -40.41 -3.83
N ILE A 572 -31.31 -39.31 -4.49
CA ILE A 572 -31.75 -38.09 -3.79
C ILE A 572 -33.15 -38.30 -3.17
N THR A 573 -33.27 -38.03 -1.86
CA THR A 573 -34.53 -38.23 -1.12
C THR A 573 -35.53 -37.07 -1.29
N PRO A 574 -36.83 -37.27 -1.00
CA PRO A 574 -37.82 -36.19 -1.02
C PRO A 574 -37.45 -34.99 -0.14
N ASP A 575 -36.87 -35.22 1.03
CA ASP A 575 -36.42 -34.15 1.95
C ASP A 575 -35.23 -33.37 1.38
N GLN A 576 -34.31 -34.06 0.70
CA GLN A 576 -33.21 -33.40 0.00
C GLN A 576 -33.71 -32.57 -1.19
N ILE A 577 -34.72 -33.05 -1.93
CA ILE A 577 -35.39 -32.27 -2.98
C ILE A 577 -36.08 -31.04 -2.38
N SER A 578 -36.75 -31.19 -1.24
CA SER A 578 -37.35 -30.07 -0.49
C SER A 578 -36.29 -29.04 -0.07
N THR A 579 -35.10 -29.50 0.33
CA THR A 579 -33.95 -28.64 0.67
C THR A 579 -33.51 -27.82 -0.55
N ILE A 580 -33.33 -28.45 -1.71
CA ILE A 580 -33.01 -27.76 -2.98
C ILE A 580 -34.07 -26.69 -3.31
N GLN A 581 -35.35 -27.05 -3.19
CA GLN A 581 -36.46 -26.13 -3.46
C GLN A 581 -36.47 -24.93 -2.50
N LYS A 582 -36.21 -25.17 -1.21
CA LYS A 582 -36.13 -24.14 -0.18
C LYS A 582 -34.97 -23.18 -0.46
N THR A 583 -33.80 -23.68 -0.85
CA THR A 583 -32.64 -22.86 -1.21
C THR A 583 -32.94 -21.94 -2.39
N LEU A 584 -33.58 -22.44 -3.46
CA LEU A 584 -34.01 -21.60 -4.59
C LEU A 584 -34.98 -20.49 -4.16
N ARG A 585 -35.97 -20.82 -3.31
CA ARG A 585 -36.93 -19.83 -2.78
C ARG A 585 -36.28 -18.78 -1.87
N GLN A 586 -35.24 -19.15 -1.12
CA GLN A 586 -34.50 -18.22 -0.27
C GLN A 586 -33.65 -17.26 -1.10
N GLN A 587 -32.99 -17.76 -2.14
CA GLN A 587 -32.17 -16.94 -3.03
C GLN A 587 -33.02 -16.03 -3.95
N GLN A 588 -34.31 -16.33 -4.16
CA GLN A 588 -35.24 -15.39 -4.80
C GLN A 588 -35.37 -14.05 -4.05
N LYS A 589 -35.18 -14.05 -2.72
CA LYS A 589 -35.35 -12.85 -1.87
C LYS A 589 -34.10 -11.97 -1.77
N LYS A 590 -32.99 -12.39 -2.38
CA LYS A 590 -31.70 -11.67 -2.44
C LYS A 590 -31.45 -11.19 -3.86
#